data_AF-A0A7S4STT1-F1
#
_entry.id   AF-A0A7S4STT1-F1
#
_cell.length_a   1.000
_cell.length_b   1.000
_cell.length_c   1.000
_cell.angle_alpha   90.00
_cell.angle_beta   90.00
_cell.angle_gamma   90.00
#
_symmetry.space_group_name_H-M   'P 1'
#
loop_
_entity.id
_entity.type
_entity.pdbx_description
1 polymer ?
#
loop_
_entity_poly.entity_id
_entity_poly.type
_entity_poly.pdbx_seq_one_letter_code
_entity_poly.pdbx_strand_id
1 'polypeptide(L)'
;WLTPKVILGVLKKKPKSMFLHGYGAIWDKIVEQDQLDIRYGVQIQSIRRQHGENQEVIIKGTNRDGSKLNESFDWLFLGAPLKHCAAYMEDLDAEENEIFQSLTNYRFRTALISRDPESTRASAHCDILIDTIFD
;
A
#
# COMPACT_ATOMS: atom_id res chain seq x y z
N TRP A 1 -7.91 0.48 -14.80
CA TRP A 1 -7.17 -0.65 -14.19
C TRP A 1 -7.46 -1.90 -15.00
N LEU A 2 -6.46 -2.43 -15.71
CA LEU A 2 -6.56 -3.72 -16.41
C LEU A 2 -6.12 -4.80 -15.44
N THR A 3 -6.97 -5.79 -15.17
CA THR A 3 -6.61 -6.91 -14.29
C THR A 3 -5.48 -7.71 -14.93
N PRO A 4 -4.32 -7.87 -14.26
CA PRO A 4 -3.20 -8.65 -14.79
C PRO A 4 -3.63 -10.03 -15.25
N LYS A 5 -3.11 -10.49 -16.40
CA LYS A 5 -3.48 -11.79 -17.00
C LYS A 5 -3.29 -12.97 -16.02
N VAL A 6 -2.32 -12.87 -15.11
CA VAL A 6 -2.05 -13.87 -14.06
C VAL A 6 -3.24 -14.02 -13.09
N ILE A 7 -3.95 -12.94 -12.80
CA ILE A 7 -5.11 -12.93 -11.91
C ILE A 7 -6.34 -13.50 -12.63
N LEU A 8 -6.51 -13.20 -13.93
CA LEU A 8 -7.62 -13.71 -14.74
C LEU A 8 -7.62 -15.24 -14.87
N GLY A 9 -6.45 -15.86 -14.92
CA GLY A 9 -6.32 -17.33 -14.96
C GLY A 9 -6.72 -17.99 -13.63
N VAL A 10 -6.44 -17.34 -12.50
CA VAL A 10 -6.72 -17.87 -11.16
C VAL A 10 -8.17 -17.67 -10.76
N LEU A 11 -8.76 -16.50 -11.04
CA LEU A 11 -10.16 -16.20 -10.68
C LEU A 11 -11.19 -17.05 -11.44
N LYS A 12 -10.84 -17.59 -12.60
CA LYS A 12 -11.72 -18.50 -13.37
C LYS A 12 -11.91 -19.87 -12.72
N LYS A 13 -11.05 -20.25 -11.77
CA LYS A 13 -11.21 -21.46 -10.95
C LYS A 13 -11.55 -21.00 -9.55
N LYS A 14 -12.70 -21.40 -8.97
CA LYS A 14 -13.01 -21.11 -7.55
C LYS A 14 -11.80 -21.53 -6.69
N PRO A 15 -11.02 -20.58 -6.13
CA PRO A 15 -9.84 -20.97 -5.38
C PRO A 15 -10.33 -21.59 -4.08
N LYS A 16 -10.09 -22.89 -3.91
CA LYS A 16 -10.41 -23.61 -2.67
C LYS A 16 -9.45 -23.26 -1.51
N SER A 17 -8.39 -22.49 -1.78
CA SER A 17 -7.35 -22.14 -0.82
C SER A 17 -6.68 -20.82 -1.20
N MET A 18 -6.02 -20.18 -0.23
CA MET A 18 -5.06 -19.11 -0.50
C MET A 18 -3.94 -19.59 -1.44
N PHE A 19 -3.30 -18.65 -2.12
CA PHE A 19 -2.06 -18.91 -2.85
C PHE A 19 -1.01 -19.51 -1.92
N LEU A 20 -0.31 -20.56 -2.38
CA LEU A 20 0.70 -21.27 -1.58
C LEU A 20 1.78 -20.33 -1.02
N HIS A 21 2.13 -19.28 -1.76
CA HIS A 21 3.14 -18.29 -1.40
C HIS A 21 2.54 -16.97 -0.91
N GLY A 22 1.24 -16.94 -0.62
CA GLY A 22 0.50 -15.73 -0.29
C GLY A 22 0.29 -14.79 -1.48
N TYR A 23 -0.39 -13.67 -1.23
CA TYR A 23 -0.67 -12.66 -2.26
C TYR A 23 0.56 -11.85 -2.68
N GLY A 24 1.61 -11.80 -1.84
CA GLY A 24 2.87 -11.11 -2.13
C GLY A 24 3.50 -11.58 -3.46
N ALA A 25 3.50 -12.89 -3.68
CA ALA A 25 4.07 -13.50 -4.89
C ALA A 25 3.42 -13.03 -6.20
N ILE A 26 2.16 -12.56 -6.18
CA ILE A 26 1.52 -11.98 -7.37
C ILE A 26 2.16 -10.64 -7.71
N TRP A 27 2.42 -9.80 -6.71
CA TRP A 27 3.06 -8.51 -6.89
C TRP A 27 4.48 -8.67 -7.39
N ASP A 28 5.25 -9.58 -6.79
CA ASP A 28 6.61 -9.88 -7.23
C ASP A 28 6.64 -10.30 -8.71
N LYS A 29 5.68 -11.12 -9.14
CA LYS A 29 5.55 -11.55 -10.54
C LYS A 29 5.17 -10.41 -11.49
N ILE A 30 4.33 -9.47 -11.06
CA ILE A 30 3.99 -8.29 -11.87
C ILE A 30 5.23 -7.40 -12.05
N VAL A 31 5.98 -7.15 -10.96
CA VAL A 31 7.20 -6.35 -11.01
C VAL A 31 8.23 -6.97 -11.95
N GLU A 32 8.44 -8.29 -11.86
CA GLU A 32 9.36 -9.04 -12.72
C GLU A 32 8.93 -9.00 -14.20
N GLN A 33 7.65 -9.30 -14.49
CA GLN A 33 7.16 -9.44 -15.86
C GLN A 33 7.12 -8.09 -16.60
N ASP A 34 6.68 -7.03 -15.92
CA ASP A 34 6.46 -5.72 -16.53
C ASP A 34 7.68 -4.79 -16.34
N GLN A 35 8.77 -5.31 -15.75
CA GLN A 35 10.04 -4.60 -15.51
C GLN A 35 9.84 -3.25 -14.81
N LEU A 36 8.99 -3.23 -13.79
CA LEU A 36 8.63 -1.99 -13.09
C LEU A 36 9.80 -1.49 -12.22
N ASP A 37 10.13 -0.20 -12.31
CA ASP A 37 11.07 0.46 -11.40
C ASP A 37 10.41 0.70 -10.04
N ILE A 38 10.48 -0.29 -9.15
CA ILE A 38 9.99 -0.19 -7.78
C ILE A 38 11.14 0.09 -6.83
N ARG A 39 11.11 1.26 -6.20
CA ARG A 39 12.14 1.70 -5.24
C ARG A 39 11.63 1.56 -3.81
N TYR A 40 12.11 0.53 -3.12
CA TYR A 40 11.78 0.28 -1.72
C TYR A 40 12.64 1.12 -0.77
N GLY A 41 12.07 1.51 0.38
CA GLY A 41 12.78 2.25 1.41
C GLY A 41 13.08 3.71 1.05
N VAL A 42 12.40 4.26 0.04
CA VAL A 42 12.42 5.68 -0.26
C VAL A 42 11.55 6.43 0.74
N GLN A 43 12.13 7.42 1.41
CA GLN A 43 11.42 8.35 2.26
C GLN A 43 11.15 9.64 1.48
N ILE A 44 9.92 9.79 0.98
CA ILE A 44 9.47 11.03 0.36
C ILE A 44 9.38 12.11 1.43
N GLN A 45 9.93 13.28 1.12
CA GLN A 45 9.92 14.47 1.97
C GLN A 45 9.02 15.55 1.40
N SER A 46 9.07 15.75 0.07
CA SER A 46 8.14 16.63 -0.59
C SER A 46 7.85 16.24 -2.04
N ILE A 47 6.68 16.67 -2.49
CA ILE A 47 6.16 16.56 -3.83
C ILE A 47 5.66 17.95 -4.21
N ARG A 48 6.10 18.46 -5.35
CA ARG A 48 5.62 19.72 -5.89
C ARG A 48 5.21 19.53 -7.34
N ARG A 49 3.97 19.89 -7.67
CA ARG A 49 3.51 19.96 -9.06
C ARG A 49 3.67 21.40 -9.56
N GLN A 50 4.15 21.55 -10.78
CA GLN A 50 4.20 22.82 -11.48
C GLN A 50 3.12 22.81 -12.57
N HIS A 51 2.25 23.82 -12.54
CA HIS A 51 1.24 24.05 -13.55
C HIS A 51 1.70 25.18 -14.47
N GLY A 52 1.56 25.02 -15.80
CA GLY A 52 1.93 26.03 -16.78
C GLY A 52 2.60 25.46 -18.02
N GLU A 53 3.41 26.27 -18.71
CA GLU A 53 4.07 25.92 -19.98
C GLU A 53 5.06 24.73 -19.84
N ASN A 54 5.58 24.49 -18.63
CA ASN A 54 6.44 23.35 -18.29
C ASN A 54 5.81 22.55 -17.15
N GLN A 55 4.83 21.72 -17.47
CA GLN A 55 4.21 20.83 -16.49
C GLN A 55 5.24 19.80 -16.00
N GLU A 56 5.56 19.85 -14.71
CA GLU A 56 6.57 19.01 -14.08
C GLU A 56 6.16 18.65 -12.65
N VAL A 57 6.46 17.44 -12.22
CA VAL A 57 6.31 16.94 -10.87
C VAL A 57 7.70 16.70 -10.30
N ILE A 58 8.05 17.42 -9.24
CA ILE A 58 9.35 17.27 -8.58
C ILE A 58 9.14 16.50 -7.28
N ILE A 59 9.88 15.40 -7.12
CA ILE A 59 9.87 14.57 -5.91
C ILE A 59 11.22 14.69 -5.22
N LYS A 60 11.19 15.07 -3.94
CA LYS A 60 12.37 15.13 -3.06
C LYS A 60 12.25 14.14 -1.93
N GLY A 61 13.37 13.53 -1.56
CA GLY A 61 13.42 12.57 -0.48
C GLY A 61 14.79 12.00 -0.21
N THR A 62 14.79 10.83 0.42
CA THR A 62 16.00 10.05 0.72
C THR A 62 15.80 8.61 0.29
N ASN A 63 16.78 8.05 -0.43
CA ASN A 63 16.79 6.63 -0.78
C ASN A 63 17.15 5.76 0.44
N ARG A 64 16.97 4.45 0.31
CA ARG A 64 17.28 3.48 1.37
C ARG A 64 18.73 3.54 1.86
N ASP A 65 19.66 3.90 0.99
CA ASP A 65 21.10 4.05 1.29
C ASP A 65 21.46 5.39 1.94
N GLY A 66 20.48 6.27 2.17
CA GLY A 66 20.69 7.62 2.73
C GLY A 66 21.03 8.68 1.68
N SER A 67 21.16 8.32 0.40
CA SER A 67 21.40 9.30 -0.67
C SER A 67 20.17 10.19 -0.90
N LYS A 68 20.40 11.43 -1.33
CA LYS A 68 19.31 12.37 -1.63
C LYS A 68 18.63 11.99 -2.94
N LEU A 69 17.31 12.01 -2.93
CA LEU A 69 16.44 11.90 -4.09
C LEU A 69 15.95 13.30 -4.49
N ASN A 70 16.11 13.65 -5.76
CA ASN A 70 15.53 14.84 -6.36
C ASN A 70 15.30 14.56 -7.85
N GLU A 71 14.08 14.15 -8.19
CA GLU A 71 13.73 13.69 -9.53
C GLU A 71 12.49 14.42 -10.07
N SER A 72 12.45 14.55 -11.38
CA SER A 72 11.40 15.23 -12.13
C SER A 72 10.63 14.24 -13.01
N PHE A 73 9.32 14.40 -13.07
CA PHE A 73 8.42 13.55 -13.84
C PHE A 73 7.32 14.38 -14.51
N ASP A 74 6.72 13.84 -15.57
CA ASP A 74 5.61 14.52 -16.27
C ASP A 74 4.27 14.35 -15.55
N TRP A 75 4.09 13.24 -14.82
CA TRP A 75 2.82 12.83 -14.22
C TRP A 75 2.99 12.26 -12.82
N LEU A 76 1.98 12.50 -11.98
CA LEU A 76 1.88 11.95 -10.63
C LEU A 76 0.64 11.07 -10.50
N PHE A 77 0.82 9.84 -10.06
CA PHE A 77 -0.27 8.95 -9.65
C PHE A 77 -0.16 8.67 -8.16
N LEU A 78 -1.18 9.07 -7.39
CA LEU A 78 -1.23 8.83 -5.95
C LEU A 78 -1.89 7.48 -5.66
N GLY A 79 -1.06 6.49 -5.32
CA GLY A 79 -1.51 5.17 -4.84
C GLY A 79 -1.59 5.04 -3.32
N ALA A 80 -1.19 6.08 -2.58
CA ALA A 80 -1.18 6.11 -1.13
C ALA A 80 -2.43 6.84 -0.57
N PRO A 81 -2.77 6.66 0.72
CA PRO A 81 -3.88 7.39 1.34
C PRO A 81 -3.72 8.91 1.16
N LEU A 82 -4.67 9.56 0.50
CA LEU A 82 -4.57 10.97 0.11
C LEU A 82 -4.37 11.90 1.32
N LYS A 83 -5.04 11.59 2.44
CA LYS A 83 -4.84 12.32 3.71
C LYS A 83 -3.39 12.34 4.19
N HIS A 84 -2.63 11.26 3.96
CA HIS A 84 -1.21 11.22 4.28
C HIS A 84 -0.37 11.92 3.21
N CYS A 85 -0.77 11.84 1.94
CA CYS A 85 -0.12 12.55 0.85
C CYS A 85 -0.12 14.07 1.09
N ALA A 86 -1.16 14.61 1.73
CA ALA A 86 -1.27 16.04 2.05
C ALA A 86 -0.05 16.59 2.80
N ALA A 87 0.58 15.79 3.66
CA ALA A 87 1.74 16.22 4.44
C ALA A 87 3.01 16.42 3.58
N TYR A 88 3.04 15.89 2.37
CA TYR A 88 4.19 15.94 1.47
C TYR A 88 3.98 16.85 0.25
N MET A 89 2.73 17.22 -0.05
CA MET A 89 2.40 18.02 -1.21
C MET A 89 2.54 19.51 -0.89
N GLU A 90 3.49 20.19 -1.55
CA GLU A 90 3.79 21.61 -1.30
C GLU A 90 2.75 22.56 -1.93
N ASP A 91 2.00 22.07 -2.92
CA ASP A 91 1.19 22.87 -3.83
C ASP A 91 -0.29 22.47 -3.84
N LEU A 92 -0.81 21.92 -2.74
CA LEU A 92 -2.26 21.71 -2.62
C LEU A 92 -2.99 23.05 -2.57
N ASP A 93 -4.00 23.19 -3.41
CA ASP A 93 -4.93 24.29 -3.27
C ASP A 93 -5.91 24.07 -2.09
N ALA A 94 -6.74 25.07 -1.80
CA ALA A 94 -7.66 25.03 -0.67
C ALA A 94 -8.71 23.91 -0.81
N GLU A 95 -9.20 23.66 -2.02
CA GLU A 95 -10.22 22.66 -2.30
C GLU A 95 -9.64 21.25 -2.17
N GLU A 96 -8.48 21.01 -2.76
CA GLU A 96 -7.76 19.74 -2.63
C GLU A 96 -7.41 19.44 -1.17
N ASN A 97 -6.90 20.44 -0.43
CA ASN A 97 -6.57 20.25 0.97
C ASN A 97 -7.82 19.94 1.81
N GLU A 98 -8.95 20.62 1.58
CA GLU A 98 -10.22 20.31 2.26
C GLU A 98 -10.65 18.86 1.99
N ILE A 99 -10.63 18.44 0.73
CA ILE A 99 -10.96 17.06 0.33
C ILE A 99 -10.03 16.09 1.04
N PHE A 100 -8.71 16.30 1.00
CA PHE A 100 -7.72 15.36 1.56
C PHE A 100 -7.88 15.24 3.08
N GLN A 101 -8.14 16.34 3.78
CA GLN A 101 -8.31 16.34 5.23
C GLN A 101 -9.63 15.72 5.69
N SER A 102 -10.69 15.84 4.88
CA SER A 102 -12.01 15.26 5.17
C SER A 102 -12.03 13.72 5.20
N LEU A 103 -11.03 13.08 4.59
CA LEU A 103 -10.98 11.62 4.50
C LEU A 103 -10.76 10.97 5.88
N THR A 104 -11.52 9.91 6.12
CA THR A 104 -11.44 9.12 7.35
C THR A 104 -10.58 7.88 7.14
N ASN A 105 -9.67 7.62 8.08
CA ASN A 105 -8.84 6.43 8.07
C ASN A 105 -9.37 5.41 9.09
N TYR A 106 -9.45 4.16 8.68
CA TYR A 106 -9.75 3.06 9.59
C TYR A 106 -8.46 2.36 10.01
N ARG A 107 -8.37 2.00 11.29
CA ARG A 107 -7.23 1.26 11.83
C ARG A 107 -7.56 -0.21 11.88
N PHE A 108 -6.94 -0.99 10.99
CA PHE A 108 -7.00 -2.44 11.04
C PHE A 108 -5.79 -2.97 11.81
N ARG A 109 -6.05 -3.85 12.77
CA ARG A 109 -5.00 -4.59 13.47
C ARG A 109 -5.07 -6.04 13.01
N THR A 110 -3.92 -6.57 12.61
CA THR A 110 -3.77 -7.99 12.26
C THR A 110 -2.85 -8.62 13.27
N ALA A 111 -3.23 -9.78 13.78
CA ALA A 111 -2.42 -10.58 14.69
C ALA A 111 -2.16 -11.93 14.04
N LEU A 112 -0.87 -12.28 13.91
CA LEU A 112 -0.48 -13.63 13.53
C LEU A 112 -0.34 -14.45 14.80
N ILE A 113 -1.25 -15.39 15.01
CA ILE A 113 -1.23 -16.28 16.18
C ILE A 113 -0.81 -17.68 15.74
N SER A 114 0.10 -18.28 16.50
CA SER A 114 0.31 -19.72 16.44
C SER A 114 -0.77 -20.38 17.28
N ARG A 115 -1.39 -21.44 16.75
CA ARG A 115 -2.42 -22.19 17.47
C ARG A 115 -2.23 -23.67 17.22
N ASP A 116 -2.45 -24.47 18.26
CA ASP A 116 -2.38 -25.93 18.15
C ASP A 116 -3.38 -26.48 17.12
N PRO A 117 -3.08 -27.64 16.50
CA PRO A 117 -3.99 -28.30 15.57
C PRO A 117 -5.37 -28.55 16.18
N GLU A 118 -6.40 -28.51 15.33
CA GLU A 118 -7.80 -28.56 15.77
C GLU A 118 -8.17 -29.83 16.56
N SER A 119 -7.54 -30.96 16.26
CA SER A 119 -7.70 -32.22 17.01
C SER A 119 -7.29 -32.12 18.48
N THR A 120 -6.32 -31.26 18.81
CA THR A 120 -5.83 -31.03 20.18
C THR A 120 -6.67 -29.99 20.93
N ARG A 121 -7.43 -29.17 20.18
CA ARG A 121 -8.26 -28.07 20.68
C ARG A 121 -9.67 -28.50 21.06
N ALA A 122 -10.26 -29.48 20.37
CA ALA A 122 -11.62 -29.95 20.65
C ALA A 122 -11.77 -30.45 22.11
N SER A 123 -10.66 -30.88 22.74
CA SER A 123 -10.57 -31.27 24.15
C SER A 123 -10.34 -30.10 25.14
N ALA A 124 -10.04 -28.90 24.65
CA ALA A 124 -9.71 -27.72 25.45
C ALA A 124 -10.51 -26.51 24.94
N HIS A 125 -11.82 -26.50 25.20
CA HIS A 125 -12.65 -25.34 24.93
C HIS A 125 -12.21 -24.15 25.80
N CYS A 126 -11.57 -23.16 25.19
CA CYS A 126 -11.61 -21.79 25.67
C CYS A 126 -11.73 -20.88 24.44
N ASP A 127 -12.93 -20.37 24.21
CA ASP A 127 -13.17 -19.32 23.26
C ASP A 127 -12.54 -18.04 23.82
N ILE A 128 -11.45 -17.60 23.20
CA ILE A 128 -10.86 -16.30 23.50
C ILE A 128 -11.78 -15.25 22.87
N LEU A 129 -12.75 -14.77 23.65
CA LEU A 129 -13.48 -13.54 23.40
C LEU A 129 -12.48 -12.38 23.57
N ILE A 130 -12.12 -11.75 22.45
CA ILE A 130 -11.28 -10.55 22.43
C ILE A 130 -12.17 -9.33 22.76
N ASP A 131 -12.78 -9.32 23.94
CA ASP A 131 -13.57 -8.18 24.43
C ASP A 131 -12.87 -7.41 25.55
N THR A 132 -11.71 -7.87 26.06
CA THR A 132 -11.07 -7.32 27.27
C THR A 132 -9.65 -6.78 27.09
N ILE A 133 -9.14 -6.61 25.86
CA ILE A 133 -7.76 -6.10 25.64
C ILE A 133 -7.73 -4.56 25.49
N PHE A 134 -8.87 -3.86 25.53
CA PHE A 134 -8.92 -2.41 25.35
C PHE A 134 -9.78 -1.72 26.42
N ASP A 135 -9.22 -1.62 27.63
CA ASP A 135 -9.43 -0.48 28.54
C ASP A 135 -8.17 0.38 28.56
#